data_AF-A0A5C7PHB9-F1
#
_entry.id   AF-A0A5C7PHB9-F1
#
_cell.length_a   1.000
_cell.length_b   1.000
_cell.length_c   1.000
_cell.angle_alpha   90.00
_cell.angle_beta   90.00
_cell.angle_gamma   90.00
#
_symmetry.space_group_name_H-M   'P 1'
#
loop_
_entity.id
_entity.type
_entity.pdbx_description
1 polymer ?
#
loop_
_entity_poly.entity_id
_entity_poly.type
_entity_poly.pdbx_seq_one_letter_code
_entity_poly.pdbx_strand_id
1 'polypeptide(L)'
;MGKNIYYNPESFGLSVVAQIDYSSGYYEFDIRVVWKDKAGKLWTARDHGCSCPTPFEDYHLGNISPLDLRELVSECRAELSGYNSDNVSPQMVQDFLRAVSLAALAPKPETTG
;
A
#
# COMPACT_ATOMS: atom_id res chain seq x y z
N MET A 1 -17.51 12.41 9.39
CA MET A 1 -16.35 11.54 9.69
C MET A 1 -15.74 11.15 8.37
N GLY A 2 -14.49 11.57 8.16
CA GLY A 2 -13.83 11.61 6.85
C GLY A 2 -13.62 10.22 6.28
N LYS A 3 -13.93 10.08 4.99
CA LYS A 3 -13.68 8.86 4.22
C LYS A 3 -12.20 8.83 3.81
N ASN A 4 -11.29 8.56 4.74
CA ASN A 4 -9.89 8.37 4.39
C ASN A 4 -9.67 6.89 4.02
N ILE A 5 -9.21 6.63 2.80
CA ILE A 5 -9.09 5.27 2.27
C ILE A 5 -8.04 4.42 2.99
N TYR A 6 -7.07 5.05 3.64
CA TYR A 6 -6.05 4.38 4.43
C TYR A 6 -6.56 4.02 5.83
N TYR A 7 -7.25 4.93 6.52
CA TYR A 7 -7.78 4.67 7.88
C TYR A 7 -9.11 3.91 7.90
N ASN A 8 -9.91 4.00 6.83
CA ASN A 8 -11.24 3.38 6.72
C ASN A 8 -11.46 2.68 5.37
N PRO A 9 -10.55 1.78 4.93
CA PRO A 9 -10.64 1.09 3.64
C PRO A 9 -11.95 0.30 3.48
N GLU A 10 -12.50 -0.24 4.57
CA GLU A 10 -13.74 -1.01 4.58
C GLU A 10 -14.95 -0.20 4.10
N SER A 11 -14.95 1.12 4.35
CA SER A 11 -15.98 2.05 3.85
C SER A 11 -15.98 2.17 2.32
N PHE A 12 -14.91 1.70 1.68
CA PHE A 12 -14.74 1.64 0.23
C PHE A 12 -14.81 0.20 -0.32
N GLY A 13 -15.12 -0.79 0.52
CA GLY A 13 -15.11 -2.20 0.13
C GLY A 13 -13.70 -2.76 -0.08
N LEU A 14 -12.69 -2.12 0.52
CA LEU A 14 -11.29 -2.53 0.49
C LEU A 14 -10.86 -3.10 1.83
N SER A 15 -9.81 -3.92 1.81
CA SER A 15 -9.04 -4.31 2.99
C SER A 15 -7.55 -4.08 2.73
N VAL A 16 -6.79 -3.69 3.76
CA VAL A 16 -5.32 -3.59 3.65
C VAL A 16 -4.74 -5.00 3.51
N VAL A 17 -3.89 -5.18 2.50
CA VAL A 17 -3.09 -6.40 2.32
C VAL A 17 -1.75 -6.24 2.99
N ALA A 18 -1.06 -5.15 2.68
CA ALA A 18 0.26 -4.84 3.20
C ALA A 18 0.53 -3.34 3.03
N GLN A 19 1.42 -2.82 3.86
CA GLN A 19 1.99 -1.49 3.71
C GLN A 19 3.48 -1.53 4.03
N ILE A 20 4.19 -0.54 3.51
CA ILE A 20 5.59 -0.27 3.85
C ILE A 20 5.77 1.24 3.92
N ASP A 21 6.52 1.69 4.92
CA ASP A 21 6.86 3.09 5.13
C ASP A 21 8.37 3.25 4.85
N TYR A 22 8.71 4.16 3.95
CA TYR A 22 10.08 4.47 3.53
C TYR A 22 10.64 5.70 4.25
N SER A 23 9.82 6.38 5.05
CA SER A 23 10.24 7.59 5.76
C SER A 23 11.17 7.30 6.93
N SER A 24 11.87 8.34 7.38
CA SER A 24 12.66 8.27 8.62
C SER A 24 11.80 8.27 9.89
N GLY A 25 10.49 8.51 9.75
CA GLY A 25 9.53 8.60 10.84
C GLY A 25 9.53 9.93 11.62
N TYR A 26 10.39 10.89 11.28
CA TYR A 26 10.48 12.18 11.98
C TYR A 26 9.68 13.28 11.29
N TYR A 27 8.44 13.47 11.71
CA TYR A 27 7.53 14.50 11.19
C TYR A 27 7.27 14.39 9.68
N GLU A 28 7.39 13.20 9.13
CA GLU A 28 7.16 12.86 7.73
C GLU A 28 6.58 11.46 7.61
N PHE A 29 6.00 11.17 6.46
CA PHE A 29 5.56 9.85 6.06
C PHE A 29 5.90 9.64 4.59
N ASP A 30 6.16 8.39 4.20
CA ASP A 30 6.31 7.96 2.81
C ASP A 30 5.81 6.53 2.72
N ILE A 31 4.49 6.39 2.56
CA ILE A 31 3.80 5.12 2.77
C ILE A 31 3.33 4.60 1.42
N ARG A 32 3.70 3.36 1.11
CA ARG A 32 3.13 2.56 0.03
C ARG A 32 2.14 1.56 0.63
N VAL A 33 0.91 1.54 0.13
CA VAL A 33 -0.15 0.62 0.60
C VAL A 33 -0.70 -0.20 -0.57
N VAL A 34 -0.99 -1.47 -0.30
CA VAL A 34 -1.75 -2.34 -1.19
C VAL A 34 -3.05 -2.74 -0.50
N TRP A 35 -4.16 -2.55 -1.22
CA TRP A 35 -5.49 -2.97 -0.81
C TRP A 35 -6.01 -4.10 -1.70
N LYS A 36 -6.98 -4.85 -1.19
CA LYS A 36 -7.75 -5.85 -1.95
C LYS A 36 -9.23 -5.51 -1.88
N ASP A 37 -9.93 -5.56 -3.00
CA ASP A 37 -11.39 -5.44 -3.03
C ASP A 37 -12.10 -6.79 -2.85
N LYS A 38 -13.42 -6.74 -2.70
CA LYS A 38 -14.27 -7.94 -2.56
C LYS A 38 -14.24 -8.87 -3.77
N ALA A 39 -13.91 -8.37 -4.97
CA ALA A 39 -13.76 -9.18 -6.18
C ALA A 39 -12.37 -9.84 -6.27
N GLY A 40 -11.50 -9.54 -5.32
CA GLY A 40 -10.14 -10.04 -5.22
C GLY A 40 -9.11 -9.25 -6.03
N LYS A 41 -9.49 -8.12 -6.62
CA LYS A 41 -8.56 -7.25 -7.35
C LYS A 41 -7.73 -6.44 -6.35
N LEU A 42 -6.45 -6.29 -6.68
CA LEU A 42 -5.50 -5.52 -5.89
C LEU A 42 -5.38 -4.09 -6.42
N TRP A 43 -5.31 -3.15 -5.48
CA TRP A 43 -5.21 -1.72 -5.69
C TRP A 43 -4.04 -1.17 -4.87
N THR A 44 -3.46 -0.05 -5.30
CA THR A 44 -2.32 0.56 -4.59
C THR A 44 -2.27 2.06 -4.77
N ALA A 45 -1.64 2.73 -3.81
CA ALA A 45 -1.19 4.10 -3.87
C ALA A 45 0.05 4.26 -2.99
N ARG A 46 0.78 5.35 -3.22
CA ARG A 46 1.82 5.84 -2.32
C ARG A 46 1.59 7.30 -2.12
N ASP A 47 1.74 7.71 -0.89
CA ASP A 47 1.60 9.08 -0.47
C ASP A 47 2.78 9.42 0.43
N HIS A 48 3.28 10.63 0.28
CA HIS A 48 4.39 11.14 1.05
C HIS A 48 4.12 12.59 1.44
N GLY A 49 4.57 12.97 2.62
CA GLY A 49 4.31 14.29 3.14
C GLY A 49 4.99 14.52 4.47
N CYS A 50 4.87 15.76 4.94
CA CYS A 50 5.24 16.10 6.30
C CYS A 50 4.08 15.81 7.26
N SER A 51 4.30 16.00 8.55
CA SER A 51 3.32 15.74 9.61
C SER A 51 2.05 16.59 9.58
N CYS A 52 1.99 17.63 8.73
CA CYS A 52 0.82 18.50 8.64
C CYS A 52 -0.37 17.84 7.94
N PRO A 53 -0.23 17.28 6.72
CA PRO A 53 -1.28 16.47 6.12
C PRO A 53 -1.41 15.12 6.82
N THR A 54 -2.66 14.61 6.84
CA THR A 54 -2.91 13.22 7.21
C THR A 54 -2.57 12.33 6.00
N PRO A 55 -1.90 11.17 6.19
CA PRO A 55 -1.64 10.27 5.07
C PRO A 55 -2.91 9.93 4.30
N PHE A 56 -2.84 10.03 2.98
CA PHE A 56 -3.90 9.71 2.04
C PHE A 56 -5.17 10.57 2.19
N GLU A 57 -5.06 11.80 2.73
CA GLU A 57 -6.20 12.70 2.95
C GLU A 57 -7.01 13.00 1.68
N ASP A 58 -6.32 13.13 0.53
CA ASP A 58 -6.94 13.40 -0.78
C ASP A 58 -7.22 12.14 -1.62
N TYR A 59 -7.01 10.94 -1.07
CA TYR A 59 -7.19 9.68 -1.80
C TYR A 59 -8.59 9.09 -1.65
N HIS A 60 -9.10 8.57 -2.75
CA HIS A 60 -10.42 7.94 -2.88
C HIS A 60 -10.40 6.88 -4.01
N LEU A 61 -11.44 6.07 -4.17
CA LEU A 61 -11.48 5.01 -5.18
C LEU A 61 -11.19 5.48 -6.62
N GLY A 62 -11.51 6.73 -6.96
CA GLY A 62 -11.27 7.29 -8.29
C GLY A 62 -9.82 7.66 -8.60
N ASN A 63 -8.90 7.65 -7.63
CA ASN A 63 -7.50 8.08 -7.81
C ASN A 63 -6.47 7.11 -7.21
N ILE A 64 -6.88 5.89 -6.88
CA ILE A 64 -5.95 4.77 -6.63
C ILE A 64 -5.77 3.95 -7.91
N SER A 65 -4.62 3.28 -8.02
CA SER A 65 -4.27 2.52 -9.22
C SER A 65 -4.48 1.02 -9.02
N PRO A 66 -4.87 0.26 -10.06
CA PRO A 66 -4.69 -1.19 -10.05
C PRO A 66 -3.23 -1.53 -9.77
N LEU A 67 -2.98 -2.60 -9.02
CA LEU A 67 -1.62 -3.03 -8.72
C LEU A 67 -0.93 -3.61 -9.97
N ASP A 68 0.21 -3.04 -10.35
CA ASP A 68 1.21 -3.68 -11.19
C ASP A 68 2.34 -4.24 -10.30
N LEU A 69 2.46 -5.57 -10.25
CA LEU A 69 3.46 -6.24 -9.41
C LEU A 69 4.89 -5.96 -9.89
N ARG A 70 5.11 -5.77 -11.19
CA ARG A 70 6.45 -5.52 -11.73
C ARG A 70 6.92 -4.13 -11.33
N GLU A 71 6.05 -3.14 -11.46
CA GLU A 71 6.35 -1.77 -11.03
C GLU A 71 6.58 -1.71 -9.52
N LEU A 72 5.73 -2.37 -8.72
CA LEU A 72 5.89 -2.42 -7.26
C LEU A 72 7.24 -3.04 -6.84
N VAL A 73 7.62 -4.17 -7.44
CA VAL A 73 8.91 -4.81 -7.16
C VAL A 73 10.08 -3.92 -7.58
N SER A 74 9.96 -3.23 -8.72
CA SER A 74 10.98 -2.29 -9.19
C SER A 74 11.17 -1.12 -8.22
N GLU A 75 10.08 -0.53 -7.73
CA GLU A 75 10.12 0.53 -6.72
C GLU A 75 10.78 0.04 -5.43
N CYS A 76 10.29 -1.05 -4.85
CA CYS A 76 10.82 -1.53 -3.57
C CYS A 76 12.34 -1.82 -3.63
N ARG A 77 12.83 -2.30 -4.78
CA ARG A 77 14.27 -2.50 -5.00
C ARG A 77 15.03 -1.18 -5.12
N ALA A 78 14.46 -0.18 -5.78
CA ALA A 78 15.07 1.14 -5.89
C ALA A 78 15.21 1.81 -4.52
N GLU A 79 14.23 1.66 -3.63
CA GLU A 79 14.27 2.23 -2.28
C GLU A 79 15.38 1.61 -1.40
N LEU A 80 15.70 0.32 -1.58
CA LEU A 80 16.80 -0.34 -0.87
C LEU A 80 18.20 0.18 -1.24
N SER A 81 18.34 0.75 -2.44
CA SER A 81 19.60 1.31 -2.93
C SER A 81 19.59 2.84 -3.06
N GLY A 82 18.47 3.45 -2.69
CA GLY A 82 18.17 4.87 -2.92
C GLY A 82 18.35 5.70 -1.66
N TYR A 83 17.76 6.90 -1.69
CA TYR A 83 17.83 7.86 -0.59
C TYR A 83 17.30 7.30 0.74
N ASN A 84 16.32 6.39 0.69
CA ASN A 84 15.67 5.81 1.87
C ASN A 84 16.33 4.52 2.37
N SER A 85 17.52 4.16 1.88
CA SER A 85 18.16 2.87 2.19
C SER A 85 18.42 2.65 3.69
N ASP A 86 18.53 3.72 4.47
CA ASP A 86 18.71 3.66 5.92
C ASP A 86 17.39 3.46 6.68
N ASN A 87 16.25 3.74 6.04
CA ASN A 87 14.91 3.67 6.64
C ASN A 87 14.20 2.34 6.36
N VAL A 88 14.62 1.63 5.32
CA VAL A 88 13.98 0.38 4.89
C VAL A 88 14.99 -0.76 4.78
N SER A 89 14.69 -1.89 5.42
CA SER A 89 15.55 -3.08 5.35
C SER A 89 15.13 -4.04 4.23
N PRO A 90 16.05 -4.87 3.70
CA PRO A 90 15.71 -5.93 2.75
C PRO A 90 14.63 -6.88 3.26
N GLN A 91 14.59 -7.14 4.58
CA GLN A 91 13.60 -8.00 5.21
C GLN A 91 12.20 -7.38 5.17
N MET A 92 12.06 -6.07 5.45
CA MET A 92 10.79 -5.36 5.36
C MET A 92 10.24 -5.40 3.93
N VAL A 93 11.09 -5.15 2.93
CA VAL A 93 10.71 -5.28 1.51
C VAL A 93 10.28 -6.71 1.19
N GLN A 94 11.03 -7.71 1.65
CA GLN A 94 10.68 -9.11 1.42
C GLN A 94 9.34 -9.49 2.03
N ASP A 95 9.06 -9.07 3.26
CA ASP A 95 7.80 -9.39 3.95
C ASP A 95 6.61 -8.67 3.32
N PHE A 96 6.78 -7.41 2.93
CA PHE A 96 5.79 -6.65 2.17
C PHE A 96 5.48 -7.34 0.83
N LEU A 97 6.49 -7.64 0.01
CA LEU A 97 6.30 -8.28 -1.29
C LEU A 97 5.73 -9.70 -1.18
N ARG A 98 6.08 -10.43 -0.11
CA ARG A 98 5.53 -11.76 0.18
C ARG A 98 4.03 -11.67 0.47
N ALA A 99 3.60 -10.75 1.34
CA ALA A 99 2.20 -10.57 1.67
C ALA A 99 1.37 -10.21 0.42
N VAL A 100 1.88 -9.29 -0.41
CA VAL A 100 1.25 -8.90 -1.67
C VAL A 100 1.15 -10.09 -2.64
N SER A 101 2.22 -10.87 -2.79
CA SER A 101 2.22 -12.06 -3.67
C SER A 101 1.23 -13.13 -3.21
N LEU A 102 1.14 -13.38 -1.91
CA LEU A 102 0.17 -14.33 -1.35
C LEU A 102 -1.27 -13.85 -1.60
N ALA A 103 -1.53 -12.55 -1.44
CA ALA A 103 -2.85 -11.98 -1.69
C ALA A 103 -3.25 -12.03 -3.18
N ALA A 104 -2.29 -11.90 -4.10
CA ALA A 104 -2.50 -12.01 -5.54
C ALA A 104 -2.82 -13.45 -6.00
N LEU A 105 -2.23 -14.45 -5.32
CA LEU A 105 -2.44 -15.87 -5.60
C LEU A 105 -3.67 -16.44 -4.88
N ALA A 106 -4.16 -15.77 -3.83
CA ALA A 106 -5.29 -16.25 -3.06
C ALA A 106 -6.55 -16.34 -3.95
N PRO A 107 -7.29 -17.47 -3.90
CA PRO A 107 -8.49 -17.67 -4.68
C PRO A 107 -9.51 -16.55 -4.39
N LYS A 108 -10.33 -16.22 -5.40
CA LYS A 108 -11.44 -15.29 -5.21
C LYS A 108 -12.38 -15.86 -4.15
N PRO A 109 -12.89 -15.04 -3.21
CA PRO A 109 -13.91 -15.50 -2.29
C PRO A 109 -15.08 -16.05 -3.10
N GLU A 110 -15.49 -17.28 -2.83
CA GLU A 110 -16.65 -17.88 -3.46
C GLU A 110 -17.86 -17.01 -3.14
N THR A 111 -18.49 -16.44 -4.16
CA THR A 111 -19.78 -15.75 -4.01
C THR A 111 -20.80 -16.78 -3.58
N THR A 112 -21.08 -16.87 -2.28
CA THR A 112 -22.28 -17.54 -1.78
C THR A 112 -23.46 -16.69 -2.24
N GLY A 113 -24.36 -17.32 -3.01
CA GLY A 113 -25.41 -16.67 -3.81
C GLY A 113 -26.47 -15.90 -3.05
#